data_AF-A0A934P441-F1
#
_entry.id   AF-A0A934P441-F1
#
_cell.length_a   1.000
_cell.length_b   1.000
_cell.length_c   1.000
_cell.angle_alpha   90.00
_cell.angle_beta   90.00
_cell.angle_gamma   90.00
#
_symmetry.space_group_name_H-M   'P 1'
#
loop_
_entity.id
_entity.type
_entity.pdbx_description
1 polymer ?
#
loop_
_entity_poly.entity_id
_entity_poly.type
_entity_poly.pdbx_seq_one_letter_code
_entity_poly.pdbx_strand_id
1 'polypeptide(L)'
;MTTPHVVVVGSGVIGLSSALELARSGKRVTVIADRKPAETVSAVAAAIWEPYDAFPRDAVLQWSLDALATFTELAADPATGVHLREGVSVQREPGKKAWWAGGVVEARPARPEELPDGAVSGEVCTVPVIVMPVYLEWLMRSCEANGVLFEWRTLATLEEVGHGSSPIVVAAGLRAGELVAGEQLVPVRGQIVRLANPGLTRWYIDEDNAGGCTYIIPRVDDVICGGTNEPGVADSVPDPAVAEAILARARRLEPRLADAEVLADVVGFRPGRESVRLDATEHSGRLVVHCYGHGGAGVTTSWGAARDVVRLVDGTPIQISHNSNFSRSAT
;
A
#
# COMPACT_ATOMS: atom_id res chain seq x y z
N MET A 1 -23.71 -24.58 14.90
CA MET A 1 -22.25 -24.46 15.10
C MET A 1 -21.95 -23.00 15.39
N THR A 2 -21.14 -22.69 16.39
CA THR A 2 -20.78 -21.31 16.74
C THR A 2 -19.88 -20.74 15.65
N THR A 3 -20.26 -19.58 15.09
CA THR A 3 -19.45 -18.87 14.10
C THR A 3 -18.08 -18.51 14.70
N PRO A 4 -16.95 -18.94 14.10
CA PRO A 4 -15.61 -18.62 14.59
C PRO A 4 -15.43 -17.11 14.73
N HIS A 5 -14.85 -16.67 15.86
CA HIS A 5 -14.53 -15.27 16.11
C HIS A 5 -13.04 -15.02 15.88
N VAL A 6 -12.70 -13.97 15.15
CA VAL A 6 -11.33 -13.56 14.82
C VAL A 6 -11.13 -12.11 15.25
N VAL A 7 -9.97 -11.81 15.83
CA VAL A 7 -9.58 -10.43 16.16
C VAL A 7 -8.53 -9.96 15.18
N VAL A 8 -8.75 -8.81 14.53
CA VAL A 8 -7.75 -8.15 13.68
C VAL A 8 -7.17 -6.96 14.43
N VAL A 9 -5.85 -6.88 14.53
CA VAL A 9 -5.13 -5.77 15.17
C VAL A 9 -4.61 -4.84 14.08
N GLY A 10 -5.20 -3.65 13.97
CA GLY A 10 -4.85 -2.64 12.98
C GLY A 10 -6.00 -2.25 12.05
N SER A 11 -6.11 -0.95 11.78
CA SER A 11 -7.17 -0.32 10.97
C SER A 11 -6.66 0.34 9.68
N GLY A 12 -5.39 0.06 9.32
CA GLY A 12 -4.86 0.43 8.01
C GLY A 12 -5.42 -0.44 6.90
N VAL A 13 -4.99 -0.19 5.66
CA VAL A 13 -5.51 -0.90 4.47
C VAL A 13 -5.41 -2.42 4.58
N ILE A 14 -4.30 -2.94 5.13
CA ILE A 14 -4.12 -4.39 5.33
C ILE A 14 -5.14 -4.93 6.32
N GLY A 15 -5.25 -4.33 7.52
CA GLY A 15 -6.16 -4.78 8.56
C GLY A 15 -7.62 -4.72 8.15
N LEU A 16 -8.05 -3.64 7.49
CA LEU A 16 -9.42 -3.50 7.03
C LEU A 16 -9.77 -4.46 5.88
N SER A 17 -8.88 -4.64 4.90
CA SER A 17 -9.10 -5.62 3.82
C SER A 17 -9.16 -7.04 4.39
N SER A 18 -8.26 -7.41 5.31
CA SER A 18 -8.32 -8.69 6.01
C SER A 18 -9.61 -8.87 6.82
N ALA A 19 -10.05 -7.85 7.56
CA ALA A 19 -11.27 -7.90 8.34
C ALA A 19 -12.51 -8.10 7.45
N LEU A 20 -12.57 -7.43 6.30
CA LEU A 20 -13.68 -7.59 5.36
C LEU A 20 -13.70 -8.98 4.73
N GLU A 21 -12.55 -9.50 4.26
CA GLU A 21 -12.46 -10.84 3.69
C GLU A 21 -12.80 -11.95 4.72
N LEU A 22 -12.39 -11.77 5.98
CA LEU A 22 -12.77 -12.65 7.07
C LEU A 22 -14.28 -12.61 7.34
N ALA A 23 -14.88 -11.42 7.38
CA ALA A 23 -16.32 -11.28 7.58
C ALA A 23 -17.12 -11.89 6.42
N ARG A 24 -16.72 -11.63 5.17
CA ARG A 24 -17.33 -12.21 3.95
C ARG A 24 -17.19 -13.72 3.87
N SER A 25 -16.12 -14.29 4.42
CA SER A 25 -15.94 -15.74 4.55
C SER A 25 -16.67 -16.33 5.77
N GLY A 26 -17.56 -15.56 6.39
CA GLY A 26 -18.50 -16.02 7.41
C GLY A 26 -17.96 -15.98 8.85
N LYS A 27 -16.83 -15.32 9.12
CA LYS A 27 -16.30 -15.18 10.50
C LYS A 27 -16.95 -14.00 11.20
N ARG A 28 -17.10 -14.09 12.53
CA ARG A 28 -17.32 -12.90 13.37
C ARG A 28 -15.99 -12.19 13.53
N VAL A 29 -15.93 -10.88 13.30
CA VAL A 29 -14.67 -10.14 13.34
C VAL A 29 -14.76 -8.94 14.28
N THR A 30 -13.73 -8.75 15.09
CA THR A 30 -13.49 -7.51 15.84
C THR A 30 -12.16 -6.91 15.40
N VAL A 31 -12.15 -5.64 15.01
CA VAL A 31 -10.93 -4.87 14.75
C VAL A 31 -10.56 -4.09 16.00
N ILE A 32 -9.34 -4.27 16.50
CA ILE A 32 -8.77 -3.47 17.59
C ILE A 32 -7.66 -2.59 16.99
N ALA A 33 -7.76 -1.28 17.18
CA ALA A 33 -6.75 -0.35 16.68
C ALA A 33 -6.61 0.89 17.57
N ASP A 34 -5.40 1.44 17.63
CA ASP A 34 -5.08 2.67 18.35
C ASP A 34 -5.46 3.94 17.58
N ARG A 35 -5.67 3.82 16.26
CA ARG A 35 -5.96 4.92 15.34
C ARG A 35 -7.14 4.56 14.45
N LYS A 36 -7.92 5.57 14.06
CA LYS A 36 -8.93 5.42 13.01
C LYS A 36 -8.26 5.37 11.63
N PRO A 37 -8.93 4.82 10.60
CA PRO A 37 -8.31 4.64 9.27
C PRO A 37 -7.70 5.92 8.69
N ALA A 38 -8.37 7.07 8.87
CA ALA A 38 -7.91 8.38 8.42
C ALA A 38 -6.61 8.89 9.09
N GLU A 39 -6.23 8.31 10.23
CA GLU A 39 -5.05 8.69 11.02
C GLU A 39 -3.87 7.69 10.80
N THR A 40 -4.08 6.71 9.93
CA THR A 40 -3.07 5.68 9.61
C THR A 40 -2.15 6.13 8.48
N VAL A 41 -0.99 5.49 8.35
CA VAL A 41 -0.10 5.71 7.19
C VAL A 41 -0.79 5.42 5.86
N SER A 42 -1.79 4.53 5.84
CA SER A 42 -2.56 4.26 4.63
C SER A 42 -3.28 5.50 4.09
N ALA A 43 -3.72 6.43 4.95
CA ALA A 43 -4.39 7.65 4.53
C ALA A 43 -3.47 8.64 3.81
N VAL A 44 -2.16 8.55 4.08
CA VAL A 44 -1.12 9.40 3.48
C VAL A 44 -0.63 8.86 2.13
N ALA A 45 -0.86 7.57 1.85
CA ALA A 45 -0.37 6.94 0.62
C ALA A 45 -0.92 7.63 -0.64
N ALA A 46 -0.13 7.60 -1.72
CA ALA A 46 -0.46 8.33 -2.94
C ALA A 46 -1.80 7.92 -3.59
N ALA A 47 -2.36 6.73 -3.41
CA ALA A 47 -1.72 5.48 -3.78
C ALA A 47 -2.09 5.18 -5.24
N ILE A 48 -1.17 4.55 -5.96
CA ILE A 48 -1.40 3.97 -7.28
C ILE A 48 -1.04 2.49 -7.18
N TRP A 49 -1.74 1.66 -7.94
CA TRP A 49 -1.36 0.27 -8.08
C TRP A 49 -0.06 0.22 -8.90
N GLU A 50 1.06 0.19 -8.18
CA GLU A 50 2.38 -0.17 -8.68
C GLU A 50 3.14 -0.72 -7.46
N PRO A 51 3.51 -2.02 -7.45
CA PRO A 51 4.15 -2.58 -6.28
C PRO A 51 5.58 -2.05 -6.12
N TYR A 52 5.85 -1.41 -4.99
CA TYR A 52 7.13 -0.72 -4.73
C TYR A 52 7.91 -1.37 -3.58
N ASP A 53 9.21 -1.60 -3.83
CA ASP A 53 10.23 -2.06 -2.87
C ASP A 53 9.72 -3.03 -1.78
N ALA A 54 9.13 -4.16 -2.19
CA ALA A 54 8.64 -5.20 -1.30
C ALA A 54 9.05 -6.58 -1.78
N PHE A 55 9.30 -7.49 -0.83
CA PHE A 55 9.81 -8.84 -1.07
C PHE A 55 9.03 -9.88 -0.26
N PRO A 56 9.05 -11.17 -0.63
CA PRO A 56 9.66 -11.72 -1.85
C PRO A 56 8.85 -11.32 -3.10
N ARG A 57 9.56 -11.03 -4.21
CA ARG A 57 8.95 -10.43 -5.41
C ARG A 57 7.83 -11.27 -6.01
N ASP A 58 7.98 -12.59 -6.05
CA ASP A 58 6.96 -13.48 -6.61
C ASP A 58 5.64 -13.42 -5.82
N ALA A 59 5.73 -13.47 -4.48
CA ALA A 59 4.54 -13.37 -3.63
C ALA A 59 3.91 -11.98 -3.69
N VAL A 60 4.75 -10.93 -3.66
CA VAL A 60 4.28 -9.55 -3.84
C VAL A 60 3.61 -9.39 -5.20
N LEU A 61 4.14 -9.97 -6.28
CA LEU A 61 3.51 -9.95 -7.59
C LEU A 61 2.14 -10.61 -7.54
N GLN A 62 2.06 -11.83 -7.01
CA GLN A 62 0.81 -12.58 -6.91
C GLN A 62 -0.26 -11.79 -6.12
N TRP A 63 0.08 -11.32 -4.92
CA TRP A 63 -0.84 -10.51 -4.12
C TRP A 63 -1.24 -9.22 -4.81
N SER A 64 -0.31 -8.62 -5.57
CA SER A 64 -0.59 -7.41 -6.33
C SER A 64 -1.58 -7.67 -7.46
N LEU A 65 -1.45 -8.77 -8.20
CA LEU A 65 -2.37 -9.12 -9.28
C LEU A 65 -3.77 -9.46 -8.75
N ASP A 66 -3.85 -10.15 -7.61
CA ASP A 66 -5.12 -10.40 -6.93
C ASP A 66 -5.81 -9.09 -6.49
N ALA A 67 -5.02 -8.13 -6.01
CA ALA A 67 -5.52 -6.80 -5.68
C ALA A 67 -5.86 -5.97 -6.92
N LEU A 68 -5.12 -6.11 -8.02
CA LEU A 68 -5.43 -5.43 -9.28
C LEU A 68 -6.83 -5.80 -9.76
N ALA A 69 -7.14 -7.11 -9.76
CA ALA A 69 -8.46 -7.61 -10.13
C ALA A 69 -9.55 -6.99 -9.22
N THR A 70 -9.33 -7.02 -7.91
CA THR A 70 -10.28 -6.47 -6.94
C THR A 70 -10.48 -4.96 -7.12
N PHE A 71 -9.40 -4.18 -7.25
CA PHE A 71 -9.49 -2.74 -7.48
C PHE A 71 -10.11 -2.38 -8.83
N THR A 72 -9.90 -3.20 -9.85
CA THR A 72 -10.53 -3.03 -11.17
C THR A 72 -12.05 -3.19 -11.06
N GLU A 73 -12.54 -4.16 -10.28
CA GLU A 73 -13.97 -4.31 -9.99
C GLU A 73 -14.51 -3.11 -9.19
N LEU A 74 -13.77 -2.68 -8.16
CA LEU A 74 -14.17 -1.55 -7.32
C LEU A 74 -14.23 -0.22 -8.09
N ALA A 75 -13.43 -0.06 -9.14
CA ALA A 75 -13.46 1.14 -9.99
C ALA A 75 -14.79 1.34 -10.72
N ALA A 76 -15.66 0.32 -10.79
CA ALA A 76 -17.01 0.46 -11.34
C ALA A 76 -17.95 1.27 -10.43
N ASP A 77 -17.62 1.42 -9.14
CA ASP A 77 -18.38 2.20 -8.18
C ASP A 77 -17.57 3.45 -7.74
N PRO A 78 -17.98 4.66 -8.14
CA PRO A 78 -17.32 5.90 -7.74
C PRO A 78 -17.23 6.10 -6.23
N ALA A 79 -18.13 5.50 -5.44
CA ALA A 79 -18.12 5.63 -3.98
C ALA A 79 -16.90 4.97 -3.33
N THR A 80 -16.18 4.10 -4.05
CA THR A 80 -14.95 3.46 -3.57
C THR A 80 -13.74 4.40 -3.60
N GLY A 81 -13.79 5.48 -4.40
CA GLY A 81 -12.63 6.35 -4.65
C GLY A 81 -11.51 5.68 -5.45
N VAL A 82 -11.79 4.55 -6.11
CA VAL A 82 -10.85 3.85 -7.00
C VAL A 82 -11.12 4.27 -8.44
N HIS A 83 -10.09 4.68 -9.16
CA HIS A 83 -10.20 5.13 -10.55
C HIS A 83 -9.14 4.45 -11.41
N LEU A 84 -9.55 3.85 -12.52
CA LEU A 84 -8.59 3.39 -13.53
C LEU A 84 -8.04 4.58 -14.31
N ARG A 85 -6.72 4.71 -14.35
CA ARG A 85 -6.01 5.78 -15.06
C ARG A 85 -4.87 5.18 -15.88
N GLU A 86 -4.73 5.65 -17.11
CA GLU A 86 -3.56 5.34 -17.94
C GLU A 86 -2.38 6.22 -17.49
N GLY A 87 -1.16 5.70 -17.60
CA GLY A 87 0.05 6.48 -17.41
C GLY A 87 1.30 5.71 -17.80
N VAL A 88 2.46 6.25 -17.41
CA VAL A 88 3.76 5.74 -17.84
C VAL A 88 4.66 5.48 -16.63
N SER A 89 5.12 4.24 -16.49
CA SER A 89 6.25 3.89 -15.62
C SER A 89 7.52 3.98 -16.46
N VAL A 90 8.38 4.93 -16.14
CA VAL A 90 9.57 5.33 -16.92
C VAL A 90 10.77 4.51 -16.48
N GLN A 91 11.60 4.09 -17.43
CA GLN A 91 12.91 3.50 -17.18
C GLN A 91 14.01 4.33 -17.85
N ARG A 92 15.03 4.69 -17.06
CA ARG A 92 16.21 5.42 -17.55
C ARG A 92 17.42 4.53 -17.75
N GLU A 93 17.42 3.34 -17.14
CA GLU A 93 18.47 2.34 -17.32
C GLU A 93 18.18 1.44 -18.53
N PRO A 94 19.11 1.32 -19.50
CA PRO A 94 18.92 0.42 -20.64
C PRO A 94 18.69 -1.03 -20.20
N GLY A 95 17.61 -1.63 -20.70
CA GLY A 95 17.26 -3.03 -20.43
C GLY A 95 16.54 -3.28 -19.09
N LYS A 96 16.36 -2.25 -18.25
CA LYS A 96 15.51 -2.34 -17.06
C LYS A 96 14.05 -2.55 -17.49
N LYS A 97 13.35 -3.45 -16.81
CA LYS A 97 11.93 -3.72 -17.01
C LYS A 97 11.20 -3.61 -15.68
N ALA A 98 9.98 -3.09 -15.72
CA ALA A 98 9.06 -3.21 -14.60
C ALA A 98 8.73 -4.69 -14.39
N TRP A 99 9.24 -5.27 -13.31
CA TRP A 99 9.09 -6.69 -12.97
C TRP A 99 7.62 -7.12 -12.79
N TRP A 100 6.73 -6.16 -12.53
CA TRP A 100 5.29 -6.36 -12.41
C TRP A 100 4.52 -6.22 -13.73
N ALA A 101 5.10 -5.60 -14.76
CA ALA A 101 4.37 -5.21 -15.98
C ALA A 101 3.80 -6.41 -16.75
N GLY A 102 4.49 -7.55 -16.73
CA GLY A 102 4.03 -8.76 -17.40
C GLY A 102 2.71 -9.34 -16.85
N GLY A 103 2.28 -8.92 -15.65
CA GLY A 103 1.01 -9.33 -15.07
C GLY A 103 -0.14 -8.35 -15.32
N VAL A 104 0.14 -7.16 -15.86
CA VAL A 104 -0.89 -6.16 -16.17
C VAL A 104 -1.39 -6.36 -17.60
N VAL A 105 -2.69 -6.64 -17.71
CA VAL A 105 -3.35 -6.79 -19.01
C VAL A 105 -3.28 -5.46 -19.76
N GLU A 106 -2.96 -5.50 -21.06
CA GLU A 106 -2.77 -4.33 -21.94
C GLU A 106 -1.57 -3.42 -21.64
N ALA A 107 -0.65 -3.81 -20.74
CA ALA A 107 0.63 -3.12 -20.63
C ALA A 107 1.40 -3.20 -21.96
N ARG A 108 1.95 -2.07 -22.40
CA ARG A 108 2.71 -1.95 -23.64
C ARG A 108 3.93 -1.06 -23.47
N PRO A 109 4.97 -1.22 -24.30
CA PRO A 109 6.05 -0.25 -24.37
C PRO A 109 5.53 1.15 -24.71
N ALA A 110 6.11 2.16 -24.06
CA ALA A 110 5.90 3.57 -24.37
C ALA A 110 6.50 3.94 -25.73
N ARG A 111 5.81 4.80 -26.47
CA ARG A 111 6.33 5.40 -27.70
C ARG A 111 7.28 6.55 -27.36
N PRO A 112 8.21 6.93 -28.26
CA PRO A 112 9.14 8.04 -28.02
C PRO A 112 8.47 9.34 -27.58
N GLU A 113 7.30 9.66 -28.13
CA GLU A 113 6.53 10.87 -27.79
C GLU A 113 5.81 10.81 -26.42
N GLU A 114 5.72 9.63 -25.80
CA GLU A 114 5.11 9.43 -24.48
C GLU A 114 6.15 9.49 -23.35
N LEU A 115 7.44 9.47 -23.72
CA LEU A 115 8.56 9.45 -22.79
C LEU A 115 9.03 10.87 -22.45
N PRO A 116 9.37 11.13 -21.18
CA PRO A 116 10.00 12.38 -20.82
C PRO A 116 11.46 12.44 -21.27
N ASP A 117 12.01 13.65 -21.32
CA ASP A 117 13.40 13.87 -21.73
C ASP A 117 14.39 12.99 -20.93
N GLY A 118 15.27 12.33 -21.67
CA GLY A 118 16.31 11.45 -21.13
C GLY A 118 15.80 10.10 -20.61
N ALA A 119 14.53 9.75 -20.83
CA ALA A 119 14.07 8.37 -20.63
C ALA A 119 14.54 7.47 -21.78
N VAL A 120 14.85 6.21 -21.47
CA VAL A 120 15.31 5.22 -22.45
C VAL A 120 14.15 4.34 -22.91
N SER A 121 13.27 3.97 -21.99
CA SER A 121 12.04 3.22 -22.25
C SER A 121 10.98 3.54 -21.20
N GLY A 122 9.80 2.95 -21.36
CA GLY A 122 8.70 3.07 -20.42
C GLY A 122 7.68 1.99 -20.67
N GLU A 123 6.87 1.68 -19.66
CA GLU A 123 5.69 0.84 -19.78
C GLU A 123 4.45 1.71 -19.61
N VAL A 124 3.55 1.66 -20.58
CA VAL A 124 2.24 2.31 -20.54
C VAL A 124 1.20 1.28 -20.15
N CYS A 125 0.42 1.60 -19.12
CA CYS A 125 -0.67 0.74 -18.66
C CYS A 125 -1.78 1.55 -18.01
N THR A 126 -2.95 0.94 -17.91
CA THR A 126 -4.08 1.47 -17.13
C THR A 126 -4.17 0.72 -15.81
N VAL A 127 -4.03 1.43 -14.70
CA VAL A 127 -3.99 0.84 -13.35
C VAL A 127 -4.85 1.65 -12.37
N PRO A 128 -5.27 1.05 -11.25
CA PRO A 128 -5.98 1.76 -10.19
C PRO A 128 -5.16 2.89 -9.56
N VAL A 129 -5.75 4.09 -9.50
CA VAL A 129 -5.37 5.21 -8.65
C VAL A 129 -6.43 5.34 -7.57
N ILE A 130 -6.00 5.41 -6.30
CA ILE A 130 -6.88 5.24 -5.15
C ILE A 130 -6.84 6.51 -4.29
N VAL A 131 -8.00 7.15 -4.13
CA VAL A 131 -8.20 8.29 -3.25
C VAL A 131 -8.32 7.79 -1.81
N MET A 132 -7.17 7.63 -1.15
CA MET A 132 -7.07 6.89 0.12
C MET A 132 -8.06 7.31 1.22
N PRO A 133 -8.33 8.61 1.48
CA PRO A 133 -9.34 8.99 2.47
C PRO A 133 -10.74 8.44 2.16
N VAL A 134 -11.17 8.53 0.90
CA VAL A 134 -12.47 8.01 0.43
C VAL A 134 -12.49 6.49 0.52
N TYR A 135 -11.43 5.84 0.03
CA TYR A 135 -11.33 4.40 0.00
C TYR A 135 -11.31 3.77 1.40
N LEU A 136 -10.56 4.35 2.34
CA LEU A 136 -10.50 3.83 3.72
C LEU A 136 -11.83 4.02 4.46
N GLU A 137 -12.55 5.11 4.21
CA GLU A 137 -13.89 5.30 4.73
C GLU A 137 -14.88 4.29 4.14
N TRP A 138 -14.86 4.10 2.81
CA TRP A 138 -15.66 3.09 2.14
C TRP A 138 -15.37 1.67 2.68
N LEU A 139 -14.09 1.34 2.88
CA LEU A 139 -13.67 0.03 3.34
C LEU A 139 -14.09 -0.22 4.79
N MET A 140 -13.97 0.80 5.67
CA MET A 140 -14.48 0.73 7.03
C MET A 140 -16.01 0.53 7.06
N ARG A 141 -16.77 1.32 6.30
CA ARG A 141 -18.23 1.16 6.20
C ARG A 141 -18.62 -0.21 5.63
N SER A 142 -17.84 -0.73 4.68
CA SER A 142 -18.04 -2.09 4.15
C SER A 142 -17.81 -3.15 5.23
N CYS A 143 -16.81 -2.99 6.10
CA CYS A 143 -16.62 -3.85 7.27
C CYS A 143 -17.84 -3.79 8.21
N GLU A 144 -18.31 -2.59 8.56
CA GLU A 144 -19.48 -2.41 9.43
C GLU A 144 -20.74 -3.04 8.83
N ALA A 145 -20.97 -2.87 7.52
CA ALA A 145 -22.08 -3.49 6.80
C ALA A 145 -22.02 -5.03 6.79
N ASN A 146 -20.83 -5.61 6.98
CA ASN A 146 -20.61 -7.06 7.14
C ASN A 146 -20.53 -7.49 8.61
N GLY A 147 -20.93 -6.62 9.56
CA GLY A 147 -21.02 -6.94 10.98
C GLY A 147 -19.70 -6.95 11.73
N VAL A 148 -18.64 -6.36 11.15
CA VAL A 148 -17.36 -6.17 11.86
C VAL A 148 -17.55 -5.15 12.98
N LEU A 149 -17.06 -5.48 14.17
CA LEU A 149 -17.05 -4.59 15.34
C LEU A 149 -15.70 -3.88 15.46
N PHE A 150 -15.68 -2.64 15.94
CA PHE A 150 -14.46 -1.85 16.14
C PHE A 150 -14.25 -1.48 17.60
N GLU A 151 -13.03 -1.67 18.10
CA GLU A 151 -12.55 -1.21 19.39
C GLU A 151 -11.36 -0.26 19.20
N TRP A 152 -11.54 1.00 19.59
CA TRP A 152 -10.50 2.02 19.48
C TRP A 152 -9.71 2.10 20.78
N ARG A 153 -8.63 1.32 20.86
CA ARG A 153 -7.74 1.28 22.02
C ARG A 153 -6.36 0.80 21.62
N THR A 154 -5.36 1.20 22.40
CA THR A 154 -3.99 0.74 22.23
C THR A 154 -3.82 -0.63 22.87
N LEU A 155 -3.14 -1.54 22.17
CA LEU A 155 -2.59 -2.77 22.72
C LEU A 155 -1.10 -2.55 22.98
N ALA A 156 -0.64 -2.87 24.19
CA ALA A 156 0.78 -2.98 24.52
C ALA A 156 1.32 -4.38 24.24
N THR A 157 0.48 -5.42 24.39
CA THR A 157 0.82 -6.81 24.09
C THR A 157 -0.36 -7.55 23.46
N LEU A 158 -0.12 -8.74 22.90
CA LEU A 158 -1.19 -9.57 22.30
C LEU A 158 -2.12 -10.18 23.35
N GLU A 159 -1.69 -10.32 24.61
CA GLU A 159 -2.52 -10.82 25.71
C GLU A 159 -3.71 -9.88 26.00
N GLU A 160 -3.54 -8.57 25.78
CA GLU A 160 -4.58 -7.55 25.99
C GLU A 160 -5.74 -7.63 24.98
N VAL A 161 -5.63 -8.48 23.96
CA VAL A 161 -6.76 -8.85 23.09
C VAL A 161 -7.86 -9.55 23.91
N GLY A 162 -7.51 -10.14 25.04
CA GLY A 162 -8.43 -10.80 25.97
C GLY A 162 -8.31 -12.33 25.95
N HIS A 163 -8.98 -12.96 26.91
CA HIS A 163 -8.94 -14.40 27.10
C HIS A 163 -9.89 -15.12 26.13
N GLY A 164 -9.40 -16.19 25.51
CA GLY A 164 -10.18 -17.02 24.58
C GLY A 164 -9.29 -17.74 23.55
N SER A 165 -9.91 -18.53 22.70
CA SER A 165 -9.26 -19.28 21.61
C SER A 165 -9.38 -18.59 20.24
N SER A 166 -9.94 -17.38 20.17
CA SER A 166 -10.10 -16.63 18.92
C SER A 166 -8.73 -16.39 18.25
N PRO A 167 -8.56 -16.73 16.96
CA PRO A 167 -7.37 -16.35 16.21
C PRO A 167 -7.15 -14.83 16.22
N ILE A 168 -5.89 -14.42 16.19
CA ILE A 168 -5.47 -13.02 16.08
C ILE A 168 -4.82 -12.82 14.72
N VAL A 169 -5.22 -11.79 13.98
CA VAL A 169 -4.50 -11.30 12.80
C VAL A 169 -3.76 -10.02 13.20
N VAL A 170 -2.44 -10.03 13.16
CA VAL A 170 -1.62 -8.85 13.42
C VAL A 170 -1.40 -8.13 12.10
N ALA A 171 -2.04 -6.97 11.92
CA ALA A 171 -1.92 -6.08 10.76
C ALA A 171 -1.54 -4.64 11.17
N ALA A 172 -0.69 -4.54 12.21
CA ALA A 172 -0.38 -3.30 12.93
C ALA A 172 0.68 -2.41 12.26
N GLY A 173 1.09 -2.70 11.02
CA GLY A 173 2.14 -1.95 10.31
C GLY A 173 3.45 -1.91 11.11
N LEU A 174 4.03 -0.71 11.29
CA LEU A 174 5.27 -0.52 12.05
C LEU A 174 5.16 -1.01 13.50
N ARG A 175 3.99 -0.86 14.12
CA ARG A 175 3.76 -1.24 15.52
C ARG A 175 3.72 -2.76 15.73
N ALA A 176 3.75 -3.56 14.66
CA ALA A 176 3.96 -5.00 14.79
C ALA A 176 5.28 -5.33 15.51
N GLY A 177 6.31 -4.47 15.38
CA GLY A 177 7.59 -4.62 16.11
C GLY A 177 7.48 -4.40 17.63
N GLU A 178 6.42 -3.73 18.10
CA GLU A 178 6.12 -3.59 19.53
C GLU A 178 5.35 -4.81 20.06
N LEU A 179 4.51 -5.42 19.22
CA LEU A 179 3.57 -6.47 19.61
C LEU A 179 4.12 -7.89 19.46
N VAL A 180 5.08 -8.09 18.55
CA VAL A 180 5.61 -9.42 18.20
C VAL A 180 7.10 -9.49 18.54
N ALA A 181 7.44 -10.35 19.50
CA ALA A 181 8.81 -10.51 19.96
C ALA A 181 9.77 -10.91 18.83
N GLY A 182 10.93 -10.25 18.76
CA GLY A 182 11.97 -10.52 17.77
C GLY A 182 11.73 -9.91 16.38
N GLU A 183 10.61 -9.22 16.18
CA GLU A 183 10.30 -8.57 14.92
C GLU A 183 11.00 -7.20 14.79
N GLN A 184 11.54 -6.91 13.59
CA GLN A 184 12.25 -5.67 13.32
C GLN A 184 11.64 -4.97 12.11
N LEU A 185 10.95 -3.86 12.37
CA LEU A 185 10.47 -2.97 11.32
C LEU A 185 11.20 -1.64 11.39
N VAL A 186 11.45 -1.08 10.20
CA VAL A 186 12.15 0.19 10.02
C VAL A 186 11.18 1.18 9.40
N PRO A 187 10.99 2.39 9.98
CA PRO A 187 10.23 3.43 9.32
C PRO A 187 10.97 3.85 8.05
N VAL A 188 10.29 3.84 6.92
CA VAL A 188 10.82 4.43 5.68
C VAL A 188 10.01 5.69 5.40
N ARG A 189 10.60 6.84 5.73
CA ARG A 189 9.97 8.15 5.55
C ARG A 189 9.79 8.44 4.07
N GLY A 190 8.61 8.95 3.73
CA GLY A 190 8.27 9.45 2.41
C GLY A 190 7.51 10.76 2.53
N GLN A 191 8.02 11.80 1.89
CA GLN A 191 7.35 13.09 1.78
C GLN A 191 6.73 13.26 0.39
N ILE A 192 5.51 13.80 0.37
CA ILE A 192 4.74 14.12 -0.84
C ILE A 192 4.15 15.52 -0.74
N VAL A 193 3.92 16.14 -1.89
CA VAL A 193 3.20 17.41 -2.02
C VAL A 193 1.90 17.17 -2.80
N ARG A 194 0.80 17.69 -2.28
CA ARG A 194 -0.53 17.65 -2.92
C ARG A 194 -0.77 18.97 -3.61
N LEU A 195 -1.06 18.92 -4.91
CA LEU A 195 -1.41 20.09 -5.71
C LEU A 195 -2.88 20.04 -6.13
N ALA A 196 -3.52 21.19 -6.33
CA ALA A 196 -4.81 21.25 -7.01
C ALA A 196 -4.68 20.68 -8.42
N ASN A 197 -5.63 19.86 -8.87
CA ASN A 197 -5.54 19.24 -10.19
C ASN A 197 -5.96 20.22 -11.30
N PRO A 198 -5.06 20.61 -12.24
CA PRO A 198 -5.41 21.48 -13.37
C PRO A 198 -6.09 20.73 -14.53
N GLY A 199 -6.64 19.54 -14.29
CA GLY A 199 -7.26 18.67 -15.31
C GLY A 199 -6.34 17.58 -15.86
N LEU A 200 -5.30 17.21 -15.12
CA LEU A 200 -4.47 16.04 -15.43
C LEU A 200 -5.27 14.75 -15.20
N THR A 201 -5.08 13.78 -16.10
CA THR A 201 -5.69 12.44 -15.99
C THR A 201 -4.66 11.31 -16.15
N ARG A 202 -3.46 11.64 -16.62
CA ARG A 202 -2.39 10.68 -16.90
C ARG A 202 -1.36 10.70 -15.76
N TRP A 203 -1.06 9.54 -15.19
CA TRP A 203 0.00 9.43 -14.18
C TRP A 203 1.37 9.22 -14.81
N TYR A 204 2.41 9.57 -14.06
CA TYR A 204 3.81 9.34 -14.41
C TYR A 204 4.57 8.86 -13.17
N ILE A 205 5.42 7.84 -13.34
CA ILE A 205 6.35 7.35 -12.31
C ILE A 205 7.73 7.21 -12.94
N ASP A 206 8.73 7.88 -12.36
CA ASP A 206 10.14 7.90 -12.78
C ASP A 206 11.01 7.77 -11.53
N GLU A 207 11.24 6.52 -11.12
CA GLU A 207 12.06 6.19 -9.94
C GLU A 207 13.55 6.47 -10.17
N ASP A 208 13.99 6.45 -11.44
CA ASP A 208 15.40 6.53 -11.84
C ASP A 208 15.86 7.96 -12.19
N ASN A 209 15.00 8.95 -11.97
CA ASN A 209 15.33 10.34 -12.30
C ASN A 209 16.57 10.80 -11.54
N ALA A 210 17.54 11.38 -12.25
CA ALA A 210 18.79 11.85 -11.66
C ALA A 210 18.59 12.90 -10.54
N GLY A 211 17.46 13.64 -10.57
CA GLY A 211 17.09 14.58 -9.51
C GLY A 211 16.42 13.93 -8.29
N GLY A 212 16.17 12.62 -8.33
CA GLY A 212 15.46 11.84 -7.32
C GLY A 212 14.09 11.36 -7.79
N CYS A 213 13.58 10.30 -7.15
CA CYS A 213 12.29 9.68 -7.46
C CYS A 213 11.19 10.73 -7.69
N THR A 214 10.53 10.63 -8.84
CA THR A 214 9.53 11.58 -9.30
C THR A 214 8.29 10.84 -9.75
N TYR A 215 7.16 11.12 -9.13
CA TYR A 215 5.86 10.65 -9.58
C TYR A 215 4.82 11.76 -9.52
N ILE A 216 3.89 11.72 -10.48
CA ILE A 216 2.75 12.61 -10.63
C ILE A 216 1.54 11.72 -10.77
N ILE A 217 0.69 11.68 -9.75
CA ILE A 217 -0.46 10.79 -9.68
C ILE A 217 -1.73 11.66 -9.57
N PRO A 218 -2.38 11.98 -10.70
CA PRO A 218 -3.60 12.76 -10.68
C PRO A 218 -4.78 11.93 -10.18
N ARG A 219 -5.41 12.43 -9.13
CA ARG A 219 -6.75 12.02 -8.68
C ARG A 219 -7.77 12.98 -9.31
N VAL A 220 -9.03 12.95 -8.86
CA VAL A 220 -10.07 13.82 -9.43
C VAL A 220 -9.77 15.29 -9.12
N ASP A 221 -9.64 15.65 -7.84
CA ASP A 221 -9.53 17.05 -7.40
C ASP A 221 -8.09 17.51 -7.15
N ASP A 222 -7.18 16.56 -6.88
CA ASP A 222 -5.79 16.83 -6.53
C ASP A 222 -4.81 15.94 -7.31
N VAL A 223 -3.54 16.34 -7.29
CA VAL A 223 -2.42 15.61 -7.87
C VAL A 223 -1.42 15.33 -6.76
N ILE A 224 -1.08 14.06 -6.58
CA ILE A 224 -0.02 13.68 -5.66
C ILE A 224 1.30 13.74 -6.40
N CYS A 225 2.19 14.62 -5.94
CA CYS A 225 3.55 14.73 -6.42
C CYS A 225 4.49 14.18 -5.35
N GLY A 226 5.38 13.27 -5.72
CA GLY A 226 6.39 12.80 -4.81
C GLY A 226 7.62 12.29 -5.55
N GLY A 227 8.60 11.73 -4.84
CA GLY A 227 8.65 11.73 -3.38
C GLY A 227 10.02 11.32 -2.86
N THR A 228 10.08 11.04 -1.56
CA THR A 228 11.30 10.54 -0.91
C THR A 228 11.16 9.08 -0.46
N ASN A 229 12.31 8.45 -0.24
CA ASN A 229 12.45 7.10 0.31
C ASN A 229 13.63 7.10 1.27
N GLU A 230 13.36 7.32 2.56
CA GLU A 230 14.39 7.58 3.58
C GLU A 230 14.28 6.56 4.73
N PRO A 231 14.96 5.40 4.62
CA PRO A 231 14.95 4.38 5.67
C PRO A 231 15.56 4.85 6.98
N GLY A 232 14.91 4.51 8.10
CA GLY A 232 15.38 4.81 9.45
C GLY A 232 15.09 6.23 9.94
N VAL A 233 14.55 7.10 9.08
CA VAL A 233 14.16 8.46 9.47
C VAL A 233 12.75 8.43 10.04
N ALA A 234 12.60 8.84 11.31
CA ALA A 234 11.34 8.85 12.04
C ALA A 234 10.84 10.27 12.36
N ASP A 235 11.20 11.25 11.52
CA ASP A 235 10.73 12.64 11.66
C ASP A 235 9.45 12.87 10.84
N SER A 236 8.40 13.32 11.53
CA SER A 236 7.07 13.57 10.97
C SER A 236 6.91 14.97 10.40
N VAL A 237 7.87 15.85 10.64
CA VAL A 237 7.86 17.22 10.13
C VAL A 237 8.24 17.21 8.65
N PRO A 238 7.40 17.75 7.75
CA PRO A 238 7.79 17.96 6.36
C PRO A 238 8.96 18.93 6.25
N ASP A 239 9.93 18.62 5.39
CA ASP A 239 11.07 19.49 5.11
C ASP A 239 10.73 20.41 3.92
N PRO A 240 10.71 21.75 4.10
CA PRO A 240 10.43 22.69 3.01
C PRO A 240 11.38 22.57 1.82
N ALA A 241 12.66 22.25 2.04
CA ALA A 241 13.63 22.09 0.95
C ALA A 241 13.32 20.85 0.11
N VAL A 242 12.86 19.77 0.77
CA VAL A 242 12.39 18.57 0.08
C VAL A 242 11.12 18.85 -0.72
N ALA A 243 10.18 19.60 -0.16
CA ALA A 243 8.95 20.00 -0.85
C ALA A 243 9.25 20.82 -2.12
N GLU A 244 10.12 21.83 -2.02
CA GLU A 244 10.57 22.63 -3.17
C GLU A 244 11.26 21.76 -4.23
N ALA A 245 12.09 20.79 -3.82
CA ALA A 245 12.73 19.87 -4.75
C ALA A 245 11.71 18.96 -5.47
N ILE A 246 10.70 18.45 -4.77
CA ILE A 246 9.60 17.66 -5.36
C ILE A 246 8.83 18.51 -6.37
N LEU A 247 8.45 19.74 -6.00
CA LEU A 247 7.73 20.67 -6.86
C LEU A 247 8.53 21.02 -8.11
N ALA A 248 9.83 21.28 -7.98
CA ALA A 248 10.71 21.58 -9.11
C ALA A 248 10.77 20.42 -10.11
N ARG A 249 10.89 19.17 -9.64
CA ARG A 249 10.87 17.99 -10.52
C ARG A 249 9.51 17.77 -11.17
N ALA A 250 8.43 17.88 -10.40
CA ALA A 250 7.07 17.69 -10.91
C ALA A 250 6.70 18.74 -11.98
N ARG A 251 6.99 20.02 -11.74
CA ARG A 251 6.70 21.12 -12.68
C ARG A 251 7.57 21.09 -13.93
N ARG A 252 8.80 20.57 -13.83
CA ARG A 252 9.66 20.34 -14.99
C ARG A 252 9.11 19.21 -15.86
N LEU A 253 8.58 18.15 -15.25
CA LEU A 253 8.01 17.01 -15.95
C LEU A 253 6.63 17.32 -16.57
N GLU A 254 5.79 18.04 -15.83
CA GLU A 254 4.45 18.45 -16.25
C GLU A 254 4.25 19.96 -16.05
N PRO A 255 4.52 20.77 -17.08
CA PRO A 255 4.46 22.24 -17.00
C PRO A 255 3.08 22.79 -16.61
N ARG A 256 1.98 22.05 -16.81
CA ARG A 256 0.64 22.49 -16.36
C ARG A 256 0.52 22.61 -14.84
N LEU A 257 1.46 22.05 -14.07
CA LEU A 257 1.53 22.19 -12.61
C LEU A 257 2.24 23.48 -12.15
N ALA A 258 2.73 24.32 -13.07
CA ALA A 258 3.47 25.54 -12.71
C ALA A 258 2.69 26.44 -11.74
N ASP A 259 1.42 26.69 -12.05
CA ASP A 259 0.53 27.56 -11.28
C ASP A 259 -0.45 26.81 -10.37
N ALA A 260 -0.31 25.48 -10.26
CA ALA A 260 -1.18 24.67 -9.42
C ALA A 260 -0.98 25.02 -7.93
N GLU A 261 -2.08 25.26 -7.22
CA GLU A 261 -2.08 25.56 -5.78
C GLU A 261 -1.53 24.40 -4.97
N VAL A 262 -0.67 24.67 -3.98
CA VAL A 262 -0.20 23.68 -3.02
C VAL A 262 -1.27 23.50 -1.95
N LEU A 263 -1.89 22.32 -1.93
CA LEU A 263 -2.95 21.97 -0.99
C LEU A 263 -2.41 21.40 0.33
N ALA A 264 -1.30 20.64 0.27
CA ALA A 264 -0.68 20.05 1.45
C ALA A 264 0.76 19.58 1.18
N ASP A 265 1.56 19.51 2.24
CA ASP A 265 2.85 18.81 2.30
C ASP A 265 2.75 17.77 3.42
N VAL A 266 2.99 16.50 3.10
CA VAL A 266 2.64 15.38 3.99
C VAL A 266 3.77 14.35 4.04
N VAL A 267 4.05 13.90 5.25
CA VAL A 267 5.01 12.83 5.54
C VAL A 267 4.28 11.57 5.98
N GLY A 268 4.68 10.41 5.45
CA GLY A 268 4.25 9.09 5.90
C GLY A 268 5.43 8.16 6.18
N PHE A 269 5.22 7.18 7.06
CA PHE A 269 6.24 6.20 7.44
C PHE A 269 5.85 4.81 6.96
N ARG A 270 6.38 4.41 5.80
CA ARG A 270 6.11 3.08 5.25
C ARG A 270 6.66 2.02 6.22
N PRO A 271 5.91 0.94 6.51
CA PRO A 271 6.35 -0.13 7.40
C PRO A 271 7.40 -1.00 6.70
N GLY A 272 8.65 -0.54 6.68
CA GLY A 272 9.77 -1.22 6.06
C GLY A 272 10.14 -2.51 6.81
N ARG A 273 10.33 -3.58 6.05
CA ARG A 273 10.83 -4.87 6.52
C ARG A 273 11.60 -5.51 5.37
N GLU A 274 12.53 -6.41 5.67
CA GLU A 274 13.29 -7.14 4.63
C GLU A 274 12.36 -7.89 3.67
N SER A 275 11.34 -8.54 4.20
CA SER A 275 10.25 -9.18 3.47
C SER A 275 8.91 -8.88 4.12
N VAL A 276 7.81 -8.95 3.38
CA VAL A 276 6.46 -8.96 3.96
C VAL A 276 6.34 -10.18 4.85
N ARG A 277 5.88 -10.00 6.09
CA ARG A 277 5.57 -11.13 6.97
C ARG A 277 4.11 -11.51 6.78
N LEU A 278 3.91 -12.65 6.12
CA LEU A 278 2.62 -13.32 6.01
C LEU A 278 2.77 -14.80 6.38
N ASP A 279 2.56 -15.12 7.65
CA ASP A 279 2.67 -16.48 8.17
C ASP A 279 1.76 -16.66 9.40
N ALA A 280 1.74 -17.87 9.95
CA ALA A 280 1.00 -18.19 11.16
C ALA A 280 1.91 -18.82 12.21
N THR A 281 1.75 -18.40 13.46
CA THR A 281 2.43 -18.96 14.63
C THR A 281 1.41 -19.26 15.72
N GLU A 282 1.84 -20.00 16.73
CA GLU A 282 1.07 -20.12 17.98
C GLU A 282 1.63 -19.15 19.02
N HIS A 283 0.74 -18.46 19.74
CA HIS A 283 1.10 -17.61 20.87
C HIS A 283 0.11 -17.86 22.01
N SER A 284 0.59 -18.33 23.16
CA SER A 284 -0.25 -18.63 24.33
C SER A 284 -1.46 -19.52 24.01
N GLY A 285 -1.27 -20.56 23.18
CA GLY A 285 -2.33 -21.49 22.77
C GLY A 285 -3.33 -20.94 21.73
N ARG A 286 -3.02 -19.80 21.10
CA ARG A 286 -3.86 -19.16 20.08
C ARG A 286 -3.13 -19.11 18.74
N LEU A 287 -3.89 -19.27 17.65
CA LEU A 287 -3.41 -18.97 16.31
C LEU A 287 -3.17 -17.46 16.17
N VAL A 288 -1.97 -17.09 15.74
CA VAL A 288 -1.60 -15.72 15.38
C VAL A 288 -1.16 -15.70 13.94
N VAL A 289 -1.93 -15.03 13.08
CA VAL A 289 -1.60 -14.76 11.69
C VAL A 289 -0.94 -13.39 11.59
N HIS A 290 0.28 -13.33 11.08
CA HIS A 290 1.02 -12.09 10.86
C HIS A 290 0.75 -11.59 9.45
N CYS A 291 0.48 -10.30 9.28
CA CYS A 291 0.28 -9.67 7.97
C CYS A 291 0.74 -8.20 8.01
N TYR A 292 2.05 -7.97 7.95
CA TYR A 292 2.66 -6.65 8.06
C TYR A 292 4.02 -6.56 7.35
N GLY A 293 4.65 -5.38 7.38
CA GLY A 293 5.96 -5.17 6.73
C GLY A 293 5.86 -4.95 5.22
N HIS A 294 4.75 -4.38 4.74
CA HIS A 294 4.48 -4.21 3.29
C HIS A 294 5.25 -3.05 2.64
N GLY A 295 6.06 -2.29 3.38
CA GLY A 295 6.79 -1.15 2.83
C GLY A 295 5.88 -0.19 2.07
N GLY A 296 6.28 0.18 0.85
CA GLY A 296 5.47 1.02 -0.04
C GLY A 296 4.37 0.29 -0.80
N ALA A 297 4.30 -1.05 -0.74
CA ALA A 297 3.38 -1.87 -1.51
C ALA A 297 2.07 -2.22 -0.78
N GLY A 298 1.85 -1.72 0.44
CA GLY A 298 0.72 -2.16 1.30
C GLY A 298 -0.66 -2.04 0.65
N VAL A 299 -0.93 -0.95 -0.08
CA VAL A 299 -2.19 -0.82 -0.83
C VAL A 299 -2.23 -1.82 -1.97
N THR A 300 -1.16 -1.88 -2.76
CA THR A 300 -1.02 -2.76 -3.93
C THR A 300 -1.18 -4.24 -3.58
N THR A 301 -0.75 -4.69 -2.40
CA THR A 301 -0.85 -6.10 -1.99
C THR A 301 -2.08 -6.43 -1.15
N SER A 302 -2.88 -5.43 -0.77
CA SER A 302 -3.85 -5.54 0.34
C SER A 302 -4.86 -6.68 0.19
N TRP A 303 -5.56 -6.77 -0.93
CA TRP A 303 -6.59 -7.80 -1.15
C TRP A 303 -6.00 -9.20 -1.35
N GLY A 304 -4.87 -9.32 -2.03
CA GLY A 304 -4.19 -10.62 -2.18
C GLY A 304 -3.71 -11.17 -0.83
N ALA A 305 -3.08 -10.31 -0.01
CA ALA A 305 -2.67 -10.68 1.33
C ALA A 305 -3.88 -11.00 2.23
N ALA A 306 -4.98 -10.26 2.11
CA ALA A 306 -6.21 -10.52 2.86
C ALA A 306 -6.82 -11.91 2.56
N ARG A 307 -6.78 -12.36 1.30
CA ARG A 307 -7.22 -13.72 0.91
C ARG A 307 -6.36 -14.79 1.58
N ASP A 308 -5.05 -14.61 1.61
CA ASP A 308 -4.13 -15.54 2.28
C ASP A 308 -4.28 -15.50 3.81
N VAL A 309 -4.63 -14.35 4.41
CA VAL A 309 -5.03 -14.28 5.83
C VAL A 309 -6.24 -15.18 6.10
N VAL A 310 -7.28 -15.14 5.26
CA VAL A 310 -8.44 -16.04 5.41
C VAL A 310 -8.01 -17.50 5.34
N ARG A 311 -7.16 -17.87 4.36
CA ARG A 311 -6.64 -19.24 4.22
C ARG A 311 -5.90 -19.70 5.47
N LEU A 312 -5.01 -18.88 6.02
CA LEU A 312 -4.27 -19.19 7.24
C LEU A 312 -5.18 -19.36 8.45
N VAL A 313 -6.18 -18.48 8.61
CA VAL A 313 -7.19 -18.60 9.68
C VAL A 313 -8.00 -19.89 9.55
N ASP A 314 -8.31 -20.32 8.33
CA ASP A 314 -9.02 -21.56 8.04
C ASP A 314 -8.12 -22.82 8.08
N GLY A 315 -6.84 -22.68 8.44
CA GLY A 315 -5.88 -23.78 8.50
C GLY A 315 -5.44 -24.29 7.11
N THR A 316 -5.71 -23.53 6.04
CA THR A 316 -5.26 -23.84 4.69
C THR A 316 -3.84 -23.31 4.48
N PRO A 317 -2.86 -24.16 4.12
CA PRO A 317 -1.50 -23.72 3.83
C PRO A 317 -1.45 -22.71 2.68
N ILE A 318 -0.55 -21.73 2.80
CA ILE A 318 -0.16 -20.82 1.72
C ILE A 318 1.24 -21.17 1.25
N GLN A 319 1.53 -20.95 -0.03
CA GLN A 319 2.86 -21.12 -0.59
C GLN A 319 3.44 -19.76 -0.92
N ILE A 320 4.44 -19.33 -0.16
CA ILE A 320 5.21 -18.12 -0.46
C ILE A 320 6.49 -18.58 -1.16
N SER A 321 6.55 -18.43 -2.49
CA SER A 321 7.77 -18.75 -3.23
C SER A 321 8.87 -17.74 -2.89
N HIS A 322 10.01 -18.26 -2.47
CA HIS A 322 11.22 -17.48 -2.21
C HIS A 322 12.20 -17.73 -3.35
N ASN A 323 11.94 -17.19 -4.54
CA ASN A 323 12.95 -17.21 -5.59
C ASN A 323 14.07 -16.23 -5.22
N SER A 324 15.27 -16.77 -4.96
CA SER A 324 16.48 -16.03 -4.62
C SER A 324 17.05 -15.18 -5.77
N ASN A 325 16.50 -15.28 -6.98
CA ASN A 325 16.93 -14.53 -8.16
C ASN A 325 16.61 -13.02 -8.10
N PHE A 326 15.80 -12.59 -7.13
CA PHE A 326 15.46 -11.19 -6.90
C PHE A 326 15.93 -10.72 -5.51
N SER A 327 17.17 -11.02 -5.14
CA SER A 327 17.77 -10.37 -3.97
C SER A 327 17.92 -8.87 -4.24
N ARG A 328 17.86 -8.04 -3.19
CA ARG A 328 18.19 -6.62 -3.29
C ARG A 328 19.58 -6.51 -3.91
N SER A 329 19.69 -5.95 -5.11
CA SER A 329 20.96 -5.42 -5.57
C SER A 329 21.36 -4.36 -4.56
N ALA A 330 22.43 -4.63 -3.81
CA ALA A 330 23.00 -3.65 -2.90
C ALA A 330 23.40 -2.42 -3.73
N THR A 331 22.62 -1.36 -3.63
CA THR A 331 23.04 0.01 -3.96
C THR A 331 23.70 0.62 -2.73
#